data_AF-A0A0F9IG82-F1
#
_entry.id   AF-A0A0F9IG82-F1
#
_cell.length_a   1.000
_cell.length_b   1.000
_cell.length_c   1.000
_cell.angle_alpha   90.00
_cell.angle_beta   90.00
_cell.angle_gamma   90.00
#
_symmetry.space_group_name_H-M   'P 1'
#
loop_
_entity.id
_entity.type
_entity.pdbx_description
1 polymer ?
#
loop_
_entity_poly.entity_id
_entity_poly.type
_entity_poly.pdbx_seq_one_letter_code
_entity_poly.pdbx_strand_id
1 'polypeptide(L)' 'MQAEKMKWVYTFVMLLVTLGWAVFTVLIVKGALAEPSEAGILEASGTSVLLGALIGWNALVVQYWFRKKTPQPPTGS' A
#
# COMPACT_ATOMS: atom_id res chain seq x y z
N MET A 1 4.63 24.50 -5.50
CA MET A 1 5.41 24.13 -4.29
C MET A 1 4.59 23.33 -3.28
N GLN A 2 3.36 23.75 -2.93
CA GLN A 2 2.49 23.00 -2.00
C GLN A 2 2.02 21.64 -2.54
N ALA A 3 1.61 21.54 -3.81
CA ALA A 3 1.17 20.28 -4.42
C ALA A 3 2.27 19.20 -4.45
N GLU A 4 3.51 19.58 -4.74
CA GLU A 4 4.67 18.68 -4.67
C GLU A 4 4.93 18.18 -3.24
N LYS A 5 4.89 19.07 -2.24
CA LYS A 5 5.00 18.66 -0.84
C LYS A 5 3.89 17.69 -0.45
N MET A 6 2.65 17.96 -0.85
CA MET A 6 1.50 17.11 -0.53
C MET A 6 1.60 15.72 -1.17
N LYS A 7 2.05 15.64 -2.42
CA LYS A 7 2.36 14.37 -3.11
C LYS A 7 3.34 13.51 -2.29
N TRP A 8 4.46 14.09 -1.88
CA TRP A 8 5.49 13.37 -1.13
C TRP A 8 5.01 12.95 0.26
N VAL A 9 4.40 13.87 1.02
CA VAL A 9 3.88 13.57 2.36
C VAL A 9 2.86 12.45 2.29
N TYR A 10 1.90 12.54 1.37
CA TYR A 10 0.88 11.51 1.22
C TYR A 10 1.48 10.15 0.85
N THR A 11 2.43 10.12 -0.11
CA THR A 11 3.09 8.87 -0.52
C THR A 11 3.87 8.23 0.63
N PHE A 12 4.61 9.02 1.41
CA PHE A 12 5.35 8.50 2.56
C PHE A 12 4.44 8.02 3.69
N VAL A 13 3.38 8.76 4.00
CA VAL A 13 2.39 8.33 5.00
C VAL A 13 1.75 7.01 4.57
N MET A 14 1.34 6.90 3.30
CA MET A 14 0.75 5.68 2.75
C MET A 14 1.72 4.48 2.84
N LEU A 15 3.00 4.71 2.52
CA LEU A 15 4.04 3.71 2.65
C LEU A 15 4.21 3.24 4.10
N LEU A 16 4.29 4.17 5.06
CA LEU A 16 4.42 3.85 6.48
C LEU A 16 3.22 3.08 7.01
N VAL A 17 2.00 3.47 6.62
CA VAL A 17 0.77 2.73 6.97
C VAL A 17 0.82 1.32 6.40
N THR A 18 1.23 1.16 5.14
CA THR A 18 1.33 -0.15 4.49
C THR A 18 2.35 -1.05 5.19
N LEU A 19 3.51 -0.50 5.56
CA LEU A 19 4.56 -1.25 6.28
C LEU A 19 4.11 -1.62 7.70
N GLY A 20 3.51 -0.68 8.44
CA GLY A 20 2.97 -0.94 9.77
C GLY A 20 1.91 -2.03 9.75
N TRP A 21 1.01 -1.97 8.76
CA TRP A 21 -0.01 -3.00 8.56
C TRP A 21 0.60 -4.36 8.17
N ALA A 22 1.63 -4.37 7.32
CA ALA A 22 2.33 -5.61 6.96
C ALA A 22 2.92 -6.32 8.19
N VAL A 23 3.58 -5.58 9.08
CA VAL A 23 4.12 -6.12 10.33
C VAL A 23 2.98 -6.64 11.22
N PHE A 24 1.89 -5.89 11.34
CA PHE A 24 0.71 -6.32 12.10
C PHE A 24 0.12 -7.62 11.56
N THR A 25 -0.07 -7.76 10.24
CA THR A 25 -0.54 -9.00 9.61
C THR A 25 0.37 -10.18 9.93
N VAL A 26 1.70 -10.01 9.88
CA VAL A 26 2.66 -11.08 10.21
C VAL A 26 2.49 -11.55 11.66
N LEU A 27 2.27 -10.62 12.61
CA LEU A 27 2.05 -10.96 14.01
C LEU A 27 0.76 -11.76 14.21
N ILE A 28 -0.34 -11.39 13.54
CA ILE A 28 -1.62 -12.10 13.60
C ILE A 28 -1.50 -13.49 12.98
N VAL A 29 -0.91 -13.60 11.79
CA VAL A 29 -0.68 -14.89 11.13
C VAL A 29 0.18 -15.80 12.00
N LYS A 30 1.24 -15.26 12.61
CA LYS A 30 2.08 -16.02 13.56
C LYS A 30 1.27 -16.52 14.76
N GLY A 31 0.41 -15.68 15.33
CA GLY A 31 -0.46 -16.06 16.45
C GLY A 31 -1.45 -17.17 16.06
N ALA A 32 -2.13 -17.01 14.92
CA ALA A 32 -3.08 -17.98 14.39
C ALA A 32 -2.44 -19.33 14.04
N LEU A 33 -1.15 -19.35 13.65
CA LEU A 33 -0.41 -20.58 13.42
C LEU A 33 0.02 -21.29 14.70
N ALA A 34 0.27 -20.55 15.78
CA ALA A 34 0.65 -21.12 17.07
C ALA A 34 -0.55 -21.79 17.76
N GLU A 35 -1.72 -21.17 17.70
CA GLU A 35 -2.98 -21.68 18.25
C GLU A 35 -4.10 -21.58 17.21
N PRO A 36 -4.25 -22.61 16.34
CA PRO A 36 -5.24 -22.59 15.27
C PRO A 36 -6.66 -22.53 15.83
N SER A 37 -7.37 -21.46 15.50
CA SER A 37 -8.79 -21.28 15.83
C SER A 37 -9.54 -20.64 14.66
N GLU A 38 -10.86 -20.87 14.59
CA GLU A 38 -11.71 -20.27 13.55
C GLU A 38 -11.62 -18.73 13.56
N ALA A 39 -11.60 -18.14 14.75
CA ALA A 39 -11.41 -16.69 14.93
C ALA A 39 -10.04 -16.24 14.41
N GLY A 40 -8.97 -16.97 14.73
CA GLY A 40 -7.62 -16.64 14.25
C GLY A 40 -7.48 -16.72 12.72
N ILE A 41 -8.15 -17.68 12.08
CA ILE A 41 -8.19 -17.79 10.61
C ILE A 41 -8.93 -16.59 10.00
N LEU A 42 -10.04 -16.17 10.60
CA LEU A 42 -10.80 -15.01 10.15
C LEU A 42 -10.00 -13.70 10.31
N GLU A 43 -9.31 -13.53 11.43
CA GLU A 43 -8.44 -12.37 11.67
C GLU A 43 -7.26 -12.35 10.70
N ALA A 44 -6.57 -13.49 10.53
CA ALA A 44 -5.44 -13.60 9.61
C ALA A 44 -5.84 -13.32 8.16
N SER A 45 -6.99 -13.83 7.72
CA SER A 45 -7.50 -13.58 6.37
C SER A 45 -7.93 -12.11 6.19
N GLY A 46 -8.70 -11.54 7.12
CA GLY A 46 -9.13 -10.14 7.05
C GLY A 46 -7.96 -9.15 7.04
N THR A 47 -6.98 -9.37 7.91
CA THR A 47 -5.77 -8.52 7.96
C THR A 47 -4.92 -8.65 6.69
N SER A 48 -4.85 -9.85 6.09
CA SER A 48 -4.14 -10.09 4.83
C SER A 48 -4.83 -9.46 3.61
N VAL A 49 -6.17 -9.49 3.56
CA VAL A 49 -6.94 -8.82 2.49
C VAL A 49 -6.71 -7.31 2.53
N LEU A 50 -6.77 -6.70 3.71
CA LEU A 50 -6.50 -5.28 3.86
C LEU A 50 -5.04 -4.93 3.50
N LEU A 51 -4.07 -5.79 3.83
CA LEU A 51 -2.69 -5.62 3.38
C LEU A 51 -2.59 -5.59 1.85
N GLY A 52 -3.25 -6.53 1.17
CA GLY A 52 -3.33 -6.55 -0.29
C GLY A 52 -3.93 -5.26 -0.87
N ALA A 53 -5.01 -4.77 -0.27
CA ALA A 53 -5.64 -3.51 -0.66
C ALA A 53 -4.71 -2.29 -0.46
N LEU A 54 -3.97 -2.22 0.65
CA LEU A 54 -2.99 -1.15 0.92
C LEU A 54 -1.84 -1.17 -0.09
N ILE A 55 -1.32 -2.35 -0.43
CA ILE A 55 -0.28 -2.50 -1.46
C ILE A 55 -0.81 -2.01 -2.82
N GLY A 56 -2.00 -2.46 -3.21
CA GLY A 56 -2.65 -2.03 -4.46
C GLY A 56 -2.86 -0.52 -4.50
N TRP A 57 -3.35 0.05 -3.40
CA TRP A 57 -3.53 1.49 -3.30
C TRP A 57 -2.21 2.25 -3.39
N ASN A 58 -1.16 1.80 -2.71
CA ASN A 58 0.16 2.42 -2.79
C ASN A 58 0.70 2.40 -4.23
N ALA A 59 0.51 1.30 -4.97
CA ALA A 59 0.86 1.21 -6.38
C ALA A 59 0.09 2.24 -7.24
N LEU A 60 -1.22 2.41 -7.01
CA LEU A 60 -2.03 3.41 -7.70
C LEU A 60 -1.59 4.83 -7.39
N VAL A 61 -1.25 5.13 -6.13
CA VAL A 61 -0.76 6.44 -5.70
C VAL A 61 0.57 6.77 -6.39
N VAL A 62 1.48 5.81 -6.48
CA VAL A 62 2.75 5.97 -7.21
C VAL A 62 2.48 6.21 -8.69
N GLN A 63 1.59 5.43 -9.32
CA GLN A 63 1.23 5.64 -10.72
C GLN A 63 0.56 7.00 -10.96
N TYR A 64 -0.33 7.45 -10.07
CA TYR A 64 -1.02 8.72 -10.21
C TYR A 64 -0.06 9.91 -10.11
N TRP A 65 0.84 9.89 -9.13
CA TRP A 65 1.70 11.03 -8.83
C TRP A 65 3.04 11.05 -9.59
N PHE A 66 3.59 9.88 -9.95
CA PHE A 66 4.95 9.75 -10.47
C PHE A 66 5.03 9.17 -11.89
N ARG A 67 3.92 8.72 -12.49
CA ARG A 67 3.95 8.32 -13.90
C ARG A 67 4.28 9.53 -14.77
N LYS A 68 5.35 9.41 -15.57
CA LYS A 68 5.70 10.42 -16.57
C LYS A 68 4.53 10.55 -17.54
N LYS A 69 4.05 11.78 -17.75
CA LYS A 69 3.10 12.06 -18.84
C LYS A 69 3.77 11.66 -20.16
N THR A 70 2.98 11.06 -21.05
CA THR A 70 3.37 10.52 -22.36
C THR A 70 4.32 11.48 -23.09
N PRO A 71 5.36 10.99 -23.80
CA PRO A 71 6.26 11.84 -24.57
C PRO A 71 5.42 12.72 -25.50
N GLN A 72 5.61 14.04 -25.44
CA GLN A 72 5.00 14.92 -26.44
C GLN A 72 5.56 14.54 -27.81
N PRO A 73 4.72 14.41 -28.86
CA PRO A 73 5.23 14.24 -30.21
C PRO A 73 6.18 15.40 -30.52
N PRO A 74 7.30 15.15 -31.23
CA PRO A 74 8.30 16.17 -31.49
C PRO A 74 7.64 17.37 -32.18
N THR A 75 7.78 18.55 -31.60
CA THR A 75 7.35 19.81 -32.20
C THR A 75 8.24 20.11 -33.39
N GLY A 76 7.80 19.72 -34.59
CA GLY A 76 8.47 19.99 -35.85
C GLY A 76 8.28 18.87 -36.87
N SER A 77 7.10 18.84 -37.50
CA SER A 77 6.84 18.16 -38.77
C SER A 77 6.29 19.18 -39.76
#